data_AF-A0A942MUB6-F1
#
_entry.id   AF-A0A942MUB6-F1
#
_cell.length_a   1.000
_cell.length_b   1.000
_cell.length_c   1.000
_cell.angle_alpha   90.00
_cell.angle_beta   90.00
_cell.angle_gamma   90.00
#
_symmetry.space_group_name_H-M   'P 1'
#
loop_
_entity.id
_entity.type
_entity.pdbx_description
1 polymer ?
#
loop_
_entity_poly.entity_id
_entity_poly.type
_entity_poly.pdbx_seq_one_letter_code
_entity_poly.pdbx_strand_id
1 'polypeptide(L)'
;MRKFILGSLGTITLLSCIFFVMTGASNRPHLIMEDRPSIYGIVKDEATGDPLLGIPVYAVNDKDQRWDLYTNEETGDYRLPDNIPEGIYTVVAKIVPPPDPQQGNWYGAIATVNYSCGELPCAIRQDLHCTYYENSPE
;
A
#
# COMPACT_ATOMS: atom_id res chain seq x y z
N MET A 1 -42.41 -46.85 -28.34
CA MET A 1 -42.71 -48.15 -27.71
C MET A 1 -41.59 -48.53 -26.75
N ARG A 2 -41.95 -48.84 -25.49
CA ARG A 2 -41.26 -49.66 -24.46
C ARG A 2 -39.81 -49.28 -24.07
N LYS A 3 -39.62 -48.68 -22.88
CA LYS A 3 -39.50 -49.31 -21.53
C LYS A 3 -38.28 -50.22 -21.38
N PHE A 4 -37.30 -49.75 -20.60
CA PHE A 4 -36.54 -50.58 -19.66
C PHE A 4 -36.54 -49.87 -18.29
N ILE A 5 -37.02 -50.57 -17.28
CA ILE A 5 -36.97 -50.21 -15.85
C ILE A 5 -36.27 -51.36 -15.13
N LEU A 6 -35.59 -51.02 -14.02
CA LEU A 6 -35.18 -51.81 -12.84
C LEU A 6 -33.68 -52.11 -12.78
N GLY A 7 -32.95 -51.89 -11.67
CA GLY A 7 -33.33 -51.61 -10.27
C GLY A 7 -32.22 -50.83 -9.54
N SER A 8 -32.54 -50.12 -8.45
CA SER A 8 -32.45 -50.59 -7.04
C SER A 8 -30.98 -50.59 -6.55
N LEU A 9 -30.54 -49.94 -5.48
CA LEU A 9 -31.13 -49.48 -4.22
C LEU A 9 -30.53 -48.13 -3.78
N GLY A 10 -31.23 -47.39 -2.91
CA GLY A 10 -30.56 -46.49 -1.95
C GLY A 10 -31.13 -45.07 -1.89
N THR A 11 -32.10 -44.86 -1.02
CA THR A 11 -32.60 -43.54 -0.60
C THR A 11 -31.52 -42.72 0.08
N ILE A 12 -31.18 -41.53 -0.42
CA ILE A 12 -30.63 -40.44 0.40
C ILE A 12 -31.24 -39.10 -0.07
N THR A 13 -32.18 -38.65 0.75
CA THR A 13 -32.40 -37.28 1.24
C THR A 13 -32.04 -36.11 0.33
N LEU A 14 -33.09 -35.36 -0.04
CA LEU A 14 -33.08 -34.02 -0.63
C LEU A 14 -31.90 -33.15 -0.16
N LEU A 15 -30.93 -32.94 -1.05
CA LEU A 15 -30.05 -31.79 -1.00
C LEU A 15 -30.33 -30.94 -2.24
N SER A 16 -30.84 -29.74 -1.96
CA SER A 16 -31.17 -28.67 -2.90
C SER A 16 -30.07 -28.44 -3.94
N CYS A 17 -30.30 -28.89 -5.17
CA CYS A 17 -29.63 -28.38 -6.36
C CYS A 17 -30.63 -27.49 -7.10
N ILE A 18 -30.67 -26.20 -6.76
CA ILE A 18 -31.11 -25.17 -7.69
C ILE A 18 -29.88 -24.34 -8.01
N PHE A 19 -29.32 -24.59 -9.19
CA PHE A 19 -28.51 -23.62 -9.89
C PHE A 19 -29.45 -22.63 -10.59
N PHE A 20 -29.35 -21.36 -10.22
CA PHE A 20 -29.48 -20.28 -11.19
C PHE A 20 -28.40 -19.25 -10.88
N VAL A 21 -27.39 -19.22 -11.75
CA VAL A 21 -26.42 -18.13 -11.82
C VAL A 21 -27.16 -16.92 -12.38
N MET A 22 -27.32 -15.87 -11.59
CA MET A 22 -27.50 -14.48 -12.05
C MET A 22 -27.25 -13.52 -10.89
N THR A 23 -26.01 -13.06 -10.76
CA THR A 23 -25.56 -11.68 -10.45
C THR A 23 -24.08 -11.76 -10.07
N GLY A 24 -23.27 -10.86 -10.62
CA GLY A 24 -21.81 -10.95 -10.70
C GLY A 24 -21.13 -11.34 -9.39
N ALA A 25 -20.20 -12.29 -9.51
CA ALA A 25 -19.21 -12.54 -8.48
C ALA A 25 -18.37 -11.26 -8.32
N SER A 26 -18.79 -10.38 -7.42
CA SER A 26 -17.87 -9.42 -6.83
C SER A 26 -16.98 -10.27 -5.94
N ASN A 27 -15.81 -10.62 -6.46
CA ASN A 27 -14.64 -10.94 -5.65
C ASN A 27 -14.39 -9.72 -4.77
N ARG A 28 -15.07 -9.63 -3.62
CA ARG A 28 -14.68 -8.67 -2.59
C ARG A 28 -13.43 -9.27 -1.96
N PRO A 29 -12.24 -8.70 -2.19
CA PRO A 29 -11.10 -9.06 -1.37
C PRO A 29 -11.51 -8.88 0.10
N HIS A 30 -11.07 -9.84 0.90
CA HIS A 30 -11.21 -9.87 2.34
C HIS A 30 -10.55 -8.59 2.92
N LEU A 31 -11.36 -7.55 3.14
CA LEU A 31 -10.93 -6.32 3.81
C LEU A 31 -10.74 -6.64 5.29
N ILE A 32 -9.52 -7.02 5.65
CA ILE A 32 -8.99 -6.69 6.97
C ILE A 32 -7.85 -5.71 6.74
N MET A 33 -8.22 -4.48 6.37
CA MET A 33 -7.41 -3.34 6.75
C MET A 33 -7.96 -2.91 8.10
N GLU A 34 -7.13 -3.02 9.15
CA GLU A 34 -7.28 -2.10 10.26
C GLU A 34 -7.00 -0.71 9.69
N ASP A 35 -8.02 -0.12 9.06
CA ASP A 35 -8.01 1.23 8.51
C ASP A 35 -7.95 2.19 9.68
N ARG A 36 -6.74 2.32 10.21
CA ARG A 36 -6.41 3.39 11.12
C ARG A 36 -6.06 4.60 10.26
N PRO A 37 -6.67 5.76 10.52
CA PRO A 37 -6.47 6.96 9.73
C PRO A 37 -4.98 7.32 9.73
N SER A 38 -4.32 7.27 8.57
CA SER A 38 -2.87 7.48 8.44
C SER A 38 -2.46 7.73 7.00
N ILE A 39 -1.31 8.40 6.82
CA ILE A 39 -0.59 8.46 5.54
C ILE A 39 0.49 7.39 5.55
N TYR A 40 0.54 6.57 4.52
CA TYR A 40 1.48 5.46 4.41
C TYR A 40 1.92 5.25 2.96
N GLY A 41 2.98 4.48 2.72
CA GLY A 41 3.42 4.15 1.37
C GLY A 41 4.76 3.46 1.34
N ILE A 42 5.36 3.36 0.15
CA ILE A 42 6.69 2.77 -0.03
C ILE A 42 7.60 3.83 -0.66
N VAL A 43 8.83 3.93 -0.18
CA VAL A 43 9.88 4.71 -0.86
C VAL A 43 10.57 3.78 -1.85
N LYS A 44 10.68 4.20 -3.12
CA LYS A 44 11.22 3.39 -4.21
C LYS A 44 12.34 4.11 -4.93
N ASP A 45 13.25 3.34 -5.49
CA ASP A 45 14.13 3.79 -6.55
C ASP A 45 13.31 4.03 -7.83
N GLU A 46 13.42 5.22 -8.43
CA GLU A 46 12.66 5.58 -9.62
C GLU A 46 13.08 4.78 -10.87
N ALA A 47 14.35 4.39 -10.96
CA ALA A 47 14.88 3.66 -12.10
C ALA A 47 14.53 2.17 -12.04
N THR A 48 14.66 1.54 -10.87
CA THR A 48 14.42 0.09 -10.72
C THR A 48 13.00 -0.24 -10.23
N GLY A 49 12.35 0.68 -9.53
CA GLY A 49 11.09 0.45 -8.84
C GLY A 49 11.24 -0.32 -7.52
N ASP A 50 12.46 -0.66 -7.12
CA ASP A 50 12.73 -1.44 -5.91
C ASP A 50 12.51 -0.60 -4.65
N PRO A 51 12.03 -1.21 -3.55
CA PRO A 51 11.86 -0.52 -2.28
C PRO A 51 13.22 -0.12 -1.68
N LEU A 52 13.29 1.11 -1.16
CA LEU A 52 14.45 1.63 -0.45
C LEU A 52 14.27 1.47 1.07
N LEU A 53 15.22 0.77 1.68
CA LEU A 53 15.17 0.31 3.07
C LEU A 53 15.92 1.28 4.00
N GLY A 54 15.41 1.47 5.23
CA GLY A 54 16.06 2.32 6.24
C GLY A 54 16.18 3.80 5.86
N ILE A 55 15.36 4.30 4.92
CA ILE A 55 15.40 5.68 4.45
C ILE A 55 14.70 6.60 5.46
N PRO A 56 15.34 7.70 5.90
CA PRO A 56 14.67 8.74 6.67
C PRO A 56 13.49 9.33 5.90
N VAL A 57 12.32 9.33 6.53
CA VAL A 57 11.11 9.98 6.03
C VAL A 57 10.64 10.98 7.08
N TYR A 58 10.28 12.18 6.66
CA TYR A 58 9.60 13.12 7.54
C TYR A 58 8.34 13.66 6.88
N ALA A 59 7.35 13.99 7.70
CA ALA A 59 6.13 14.65 7.28
C ALA A 59 5.94 15.92 8.09
N VAL A 60 5.51 16.99 7.42
CA VAL A 60 5.16 18.26 8.06
C VAL A 60 3.76 18.67 7.59
N ASN A 61 2.87 19.02 8.51
CA ASN A 61 1.55 19.52 8.14
C ASN A 61 1.52 21.05 8.01
N ASP A 62 0.38 21.58 7.57
CA ASP A 62 0.08 23.01 7.45
C ASP A 62 0.10 23.81 8.78
N LYS A 63 0.26 23.14 9.92
CA LYS A 63 0.41 23.72 11.27
C LYS A 63 1.83 23.55 11.81
N ASP A 64 2.80 23.24 10.95
CA ASP A 64 4.20 23.00 11.27
C ASP A 64 4.45 21.85 12.27
N GLN A 65 3.48 20.94 12.44
CA GLN A 65 3.69 19.72 13.21
C GLN A 65 4.50 18.74 12.37
N ARG A 66 5.52 18.14 12.99
CA ARG A 66 6.49 17.28 12.32
C ARG A 66 6.48 15.86 12.88
N TRP A 67 6.58 14.90 11.96
CA TRP A 67 6.81 13.49 12.25
C TRP A 67 8.08 13.05 11.55
N ASP A 68 9.00 12.43 12.28
CA ASP A 68 10.21 11.81 11.76
C ASP A 68 10.11 10.30 11.93
N LEU A 69 10.38 9.56 10.87
CA LEU A 69 10.31 8.11 10.82
C LEU A 69 11.35 7.57 9.81
N TYR A 70 11.38 6.25 9.67
CA TYR A 70 12.23 5.56 8.70
C TYR A 70 11.37 4.56 7.93
N THR A 71 11.78 4.22 6.71
CA THR A 71 11.21 3.07 6.01
C THR A 71 11.58 1.78 6.73
N ASN A 72 10.68 0.80 6.67
CA ASN A 72 10.89 -0.53 7.18
C ASN A 72 12.13 -1.18 6.53
N GLU A 73 12.97 -1.82 7.33
CA GLU A 73 14.22 -2.45 6.88
C GLU A 73 14.02 -3.73 6.05
N GLU A 74 12.82 -4.30 6.04
CA GLU A 74 12.47 -5.51 5.27
C GLU A 74 11.64 -5.17 4.02
N THR A 75 10.70 -4.25 4.16
CA THR A 75 9.65 -4.00 3.15
C THR A 75 9.74 -2.62 2.49
N GLY A 76 10.51 -1.69 3.06
CA GLY A 76 10.67 -0.31 2.54
C GLY A 76 9.42 0.56 2.68
N ASP A 77 8.39 0.09 3.39
CA ASP A 77 7.19 0.87 3.65
C ASP A 77 7.37 1.84 4.83
N TYR A 78 6.62 2.93 4.79
CA TYR A 78 6.53 3.92 5.85
C TYR A 78 5.06 4.14 6.21
N ARG A 79 4.82 4.48 7.48
CA ARG A 79 3.48 4.80 7.98
C ARG A 79 3.57 5.87 9.06
N LEU A 80 2.83 6.97 8.89
CA LEU A 80 2.65 7.94 9.95
C LEU A 80 1.83 7.33 11.10
N PRO A 81 2.00 7.81 12.34
CA PRO A 81 1.18 7.34 13.46
C PRO A 81 -0.32 7.44 13.17
N ASP A 82 -1.11 6.64 13.86
CA ASP A 82 -2.57 6.72 13.74
C ASP A 82 -3.10 8.05 14.31
N ASN A 83 -4.25 8.50 13.81
CA ASN A 83 -4.95 9.71 14.28
C ASN A 83 -4.16 11.02 14.10
N ILE A 84 -3.40 11.13 13.01
CA ILE A 84 -2.86 12.44 12.61
C ILE A 84 -4.01 13.42 12.28
N PRO A 85 -3.87 14.72 12.58
CA PRO A 85 -4.89 15.72 12.25
C PRO A 85 -5.16 15.78 10.74
N GLU A 86 -6.40 16.12 10.35
CA GLU A 86 -6.66 16.50 8.97
C GLU A 86 -5.87 17.77 8.60
N GLY A 87 -5.44 17.84 7.34
CA GLY A 87 -4.68 18.96 6.82
C GLY A 87 -3.88 18.60 5.57
N ILE A 88 -3.12 19.59 5.10
CA ILE A 88 -2.16 19.37 4.00
C ILE A 88 -0.82 18.95 4.60
N TYR A 89 -0.26 17.86 4.09
CA TYR A 89 1.01 17.31 4.51
C TYR A 89 2.05 17.43 3.39
N THR A 90 3.26 17.83 3.74
CA THR A 90 4.44 17.65 2.91
C THR A 90 5.22 16.47 3.46
N VAL A 91 5.29 15.38 2.69
CA VAL A 91 6.04 14.17 3.02
C VAL A 91 7.33 14.17 2.22
N VAL A 92 8.45 13.92 2.88
CA VAL A 92 9.78 13.93 2.26
C VAL A 92 10.53 12.67 2.64
N ALA A 93 11.04 11.95 1.65
CA ALA A 93 12.05 10.93 1.83
C ALA A 93 13.42 11.54 1.55
N LYS A 94 14.32 11.49 2.53
CA LYS A 94 15.69 11.98 2.39
C LYS A 94 16.65 10.81 2.38
N ILE A 95 17.23 10.51 1.22
CA ILE A 95 18.31 9.55 1.15
C ILE A 95 19.57 10.21 1.67
N VAL A 96 20.17 9.61 2.69
CA VAL A 96 21.52 9.98 3.13
C VAL A 96 22.48 9.17 2.26
N PRO A 97 23.28 9.79 1.40
CA PRO A 97 24.23 9.04 0.58
C PRO A 97 25.15 8.22 1.49
N PRO A 98 25.51 6.99 1.10
CA PRO A 98 26.49 6.21 1.85
C PRO A 98 27.80 7.02 1.99
N PRO A 99 28.57 6.84 3.08
CA PRO A 99 29.79 7.60 3.34
C PRO A 99 30.91 7.36 2.31
N ASP A 100 30.69 6.51 1.30
CA ASP A 100 31.61 6.28 0.19
C ASP A 100 31.41 7.35 -0.90
N PRO A 101 32.36 8.27 -1.11
CA PRO A 101 32.27 9.33 -2.12
C PRO A 101 32.33 8.83 -3.58
N GLN A 102 32.56 7.53 -3.81
CA GLN A 102 32.57 6.93 -5.16
C GLN A 102 31.17 6.44 -5.60
N GLN A 103 30.20 6.34 -4.70
CA GLN A 103 28.80 6.05 -5.05
C GLN A 103 28.07 7.37 -5.27
N GLY A 104 27.29 7.46 -6.36
CA GLY A 104 26.68 8.69 -6.85
C GLY A 104 25.78 9.44 -5.86
N ASN A 105 25.25 10.57 -6.30
CA ASN A 105 24.39 11.40 -5.47
C ASN A 105 22.94 10.90 -5.54
N TRP A 106 22.38 10.59 -4.38
CA TRP A 106 20.95 10.32 -4.23
C TRP A 106 20.18 11.62 -3.98
N TYR A 107 19.10 11.83 -4.72
CA TYR A 107 18.17 12.93 -4.47
C TYR A 107 16.91 12.36 -3.83
N GLY A 108 16.50 12.98 -2.72
CA GLY A 108 15.27 12.61 -2.01
C GLY A 108 14.00 12.93 -2.82
N ALA A 109 12.88 12.40 -2.37
CA ALA A 109 11.56 12.63 -2.95
C ALA A 109 10.72 13.54 -2.04
N ILE A 110 9.90 14.41 -2.63
CA ILE A 110 8.95 15.29 -1.91
C ILE A 110 7.56 15.08 -2.52
N ALA A 111 6.54 14.90 -1.69
CA ALA A 111 5.15 14.83 -2.09
C ALA A 111 4.27 15.70 -1.18
N THR A 112 3.25 16.34 -1.77
CA THR A 112 2.20 17.03 -1.03
C THR A 112 0.94 16.17 -1.02
N VAL A 113 0.45 15.83 0.17
CA VAL A 113 -0.72 14.98 0.39
C VAL A 113 -1.80 15.81 1.05
N ASN A 114 -2.98 15.90 0.44
CA ASN A 114 -4.16 16.45 1.10
C ASN A 114 -4.83 15.32 1.89
N TYR A 115 -4.73 15.39 3.21
CA TYR A 115 -5.28 14.39 4.11
C TYR A 115 -6.58 14.88 4.74
N SER A 116 -7.70 14.41 4.20
CA SER A 116 -9.06 14.69 4.68
C SER A 116 -9.87 13.41 4.61
N CYS A 117 -10.36 12.95 5.76
CA CYS A 117 -11.08 11.69 5.91
C CYS A 117 -12.56 11.89 6.30
N GLY A 118 -12.98 13.11 6.64
CA GLY A 118 -14.34 13.36 7.11
C GLY A 118 -14.64 12.58 8.39
N GLU A 119 -15.85 12.02 8.52
CA GLU A 119 -16.26 11.28 9.71
C GLU A 119 -15.78 9.82 9.76
N LEU A 120 -15.12 9.32 8.71
CA LEU A 120 -14.66 7.94 8.62
C LEU A 120 -13.14 7.88 8.71
N PRO A 121 -12.55 6.85 9.35
CA PRO A 121 -11.11 6.65 9.25
C PRO A 121 -10.74 6.36 7.80
N CYS A 122 -9.78 7.11 7.25
CA CYS A 122 -9.25 6.86 5.91
C CYS A 122 -7.73 6.78 5.93
N ALA A 123 -7.19 5.80 5.23
CA ALA A 123 -5.74 5.68 5.04
C ALA A 123 -5.39 6.15 3.63
N ILE A 124 -4.45 7.10 3.51
CA ILE A 124 -3.97 7.59 2.21
C ILE A 124 -2.65 6.92 1.89
N ARG A 125 -2.61 6.21 0.77
CA ARG A 125 -1.38 5.65 0.21
C ARG A 125 -0.66 6.69 -0.64
N GLN A 126 0.58 7.00 -0.31
CA GLN A 126 1.46 7.87 -1.07
C GLN A 126 2.81 7.16 -1.25
N ASP A 127 3.11 6.69 -2.47
CA ASP A 127 4.45 6.20 -2.77
C ASP A 127 5.38 7.38 -3.06
N LEU A 128 6.66 7.23 -2.69
CA LEU A 128 7.70 8.22 -2.91
C LEU A 128 8.76 7.62 -3.83
N HIS A 129 9.18 8.40 -4.81
CA HIS A 129 10.08 7.96 -5.87
C HIS A 129 11.36 8.78 -5.83
N CYS A 130 12.45 8.16 -5.39
CA CYS A 130 13.75 8.80 -5.27
C CYS A 130 14.60 8.50 -6.50
N THR A 131 15.42 9.45 -6.93
CA THR A 131 16.28 9.28 -8.10
C THR A 131 17.75 9.20 -7.68
N TYR A 132 18.43 8.17 -8.18
CA TYR A 132 19.89 8.05 -8.12
C TYR A 132 20.52 8.64 -9.39
N TYR A 133 21.52 9.50 -9.24
CA TYR A 133 22.38 9.92 -10.34
C TYR A 133 23.80 9.46 -10.07
N GLU A 134 24.31 8.57 -10.93
CA GLU A 134 25.74 8.28 -10.98
C GLU A 134 26.47 9.57 -11.34
N ASN A 135 27.52 9.90 -10.58
CA ASN A 135 28.42 10.98 -10.98
C ASN A 135 29.04 10.56 -12.31
N SER A 136 28.65 11.23 -13.40
CA SER A 136 29.28 11.03 -14.70
C SER A 136 30.78 11.30 -14.54
N PRO A 137 31.67 10.36 -14.91
CA PRO A 137 33.08 10.70 -15.01
C PRO A 137 33.23 11.79 -16.08
N GLU A 138 33.82 12.93 -15.70
CA GLU A 138 34.31 13.96 -16.63
C GLU A 138 35.48 13.44 -17.47
#